data_AF-A0A7V6H032-F1
#
_entry.id   AF-A0A7V6H032-F1
#
_cell.length_a   1.000
_cell.length_b   1.000
_cell.length_c   1.000
_cell.angle_alpha   90.00
_cell.angle_beta   90.00
_cell.angle_gamma   90.00
#
_symmetry.space_group_name_H-M   'P 1'
#
loop_
_entity.id
_entity.type
_entity.pdbx_description
1 polymer ?
#
loop_
_entity_poly.entity_id
_entity_poly.type
_entity_poly.pdbx_seq_one_letter_code
_entity_poly.pdbx_strand_id
1 'polypeptide(L)'
;MKLNGQAARLRIIVGETDLVYQRPLYEAIVFAAKKYKLSGATVSKGVMNYGAQSIKQSIKVFELSEDRPMIIELIDYPERLRDFASIAQKLIEKAEAGGIITIEDLEVIYYG
;
A
#
# COMPACT_ATOMS: atom_id res chain seq x y z
N MET A 1 -0.41 3.68 22.12
CA MET A 1 -1.51 4.44 21.50
C MET A 1 -2.78 3.63 21.69
N LYS A 2 -3.95 4.23 21.95
CA LYS A 2 -5.23 3.49 21.97
C LYS A 2 -6.05 4.01 20.80
N LEU A 3 -6.16 3.21 19.74
CA LEU A 3 -7.01 3.53 18.59
C LEU A 3 -8.45 3.11 18.93
N ASN A 4 -9.40 4.04 18.97
CA ASN A 4 -10.80 3.75 19.32
C ASN A 4 -11.72 4.78 18.67
N GLY A 5 -12.90 4.33 18.22
CA GLY A 5 -13.87 5.20 17.55
C GLY A 5 -13.42 5.56 16.13
N GLN A 6 -13.65 6.81 15.72
CA GLN A 6 -13.41 7.26 14.36
C GLN A 6 -11.93 7.17 13.96
N ALA A 7 -11.68 6.47 12.86
CA ALA A 7 -10.36 6.31 12.25
C ALA A 7 -10.51 6.19 10.73
N ALA A 8 -9.42 5.89 10.03
CA ALA A 8 -9.46 5.59 8.61
C ALA A 8 -8.62 4.36 8.28
N ARG A 9 -8.85 3.78 7.09
CA ARG A 9 -8.00 2.77 6.47
C ARG A 9 -7.30 3.37 5.27
N LEU A 10 -5.98 3.28 5.25
CA LEU A 10 -5.17 3.54 4.06
C LEU A 10 -4.90 2.20 3.37
N ARG A 11 -5.25 2.08 2.10
CA ARG A 11 -4.94 0.91 1.28
C ARG A 11 -3.94 1.32 0.21
N ILE A 12 -2.85 0.56 0.12
CA ILE A 12 -1.79 0.74 -0.87
C ILE A 12 -1.68 -0.54 -1.67
N ILE A 13 -1.76 -0.45 -2.99
CA ILE A 13 -1.68 -1.60 -3.90
C ILE A 13 -0.46 -1.41 -4.80
N VAL A 14 0.45 -2.38 -4.78
CA VAL A 14 1.68 -2.43 -5.58
C VAL A 14 1.88 -3.86 -6.13
N GLY A 15 2.83 -4.06 -7.03
CA GLY A 15 3.22 -5.39 -7.52
C GLY A 15 4.00 -6.21 -6.49
N GLU A 16 3.94 -7.53 -6.62
CA GLU A 16 4.74 -8.49 -5.83
C GLU A 16 6.22 -8.41 -6.22
N THR A 17 6.51 -8.10 -7.49
CA THR A 17 7.87 -8.03 -8.02
C THR A 17 8.51 -6.64 -7.96
N ASP A 18 7.75 -5.62 -7.56
CA ASP A 18 8.27 -4.25 -7.41
C ASP A 18 9.38 -4.19 -6.34
N LEU A 19 10.49 -3.53 -6.68
CA LEU A 19 11.66 -3.41 -5.81
C LEU A 19 12.00 -1.95 -5.51
N VAL A 20 12.36 -1.67 -4.26
CA VAL A 20 12.98 -0.41 -3.85
C VAL A 20 14.21 -0.71 -3.00
N TYR A 21 15.36 -0.13 -3.36
CA TYR A 21 16.65 -0.39 -2.69
C TYR A 21 16.98 -1.89 -2.54
N GLN A 22 16.73 -2.68 -3.59
CA GLN A 22 16.94 -4.14 -3.61
C GLN A 22 16.08 -4.92 -2.59
N ARG A 23 14.93 -4.38 -2.19
CA ARG A 23 13.95 -5.04 -1.31
C ARG A 23 12.56 -4.97 -1.92
N PRO A 24 11.68 -5.95 -1.66
CA PRO A 24 10.29 -5.86 -2.09
C PRO A 24 9.63 -4.56 -1.61
N LEU A 25 8.99 -3.83 -2.52
CA LEU A 25 8.39 -2.53 -2.24
C LEU A 25 7.34 -2.61 -1.12
N TYR A 26 6.49 -3.64 -1.15
CA TYR A 26 5.47 -3.83 -0.12
C TYR A 26 6.08 -4.02 1.28
N GLU A 27 7.19 -4.75 1.40
CA GLU A 27 7.92 -4.88 2.66
C GLU A 27 8.49 -3.54 3.11
N ALA A 28 9.11 -2.80 2.19
CA ALA A 28 9.68 -1.48 2.49
C ALA A 28 8.62 -0.50 3.02
N ILE A 29 7.40 -0.53 2.46
CA ILE A 29 6.26 0.26 2.94
C ILE A 29 5.86 -0.16 4.35
N VAL A 30 5.74 -1.46 4.64
CA VAL A 30 5.41 -1.97 5.99
C VAL A 30 6.49 -1.59 7.00
N PHE A 31 7.77 -1.69 6.64
CA PHE A 31 8.86 -1.26 7.50
C PHE A 31 8.83 0.26 7.75
N ALA A 32 8.52 1.06 6.74
CA ALA A 32 8.33 2.49 6.89
C ALA A 32 7.16 2.81 7.83
N ALA A 33 6.03 2.12 7.71
CA ALA A 33 4.87 2.28 8.59
C ALA A 33 5.21 1.96 10.06
N LYS A 34 5.94 0.86 10.27
CA LYS A 34 6.44 0.48 11.59
C LYS A 34 7.38 1.53 12.18
N LYS A 35 8.30 2.07 11.36
CA LYS A 35 9.21 3.16 11.77
C LYS A 35 8.47 4.47 12.07
N TYR A 36 7.40 4.75 11.32
CA TYR A 36 6.50 5.89 11.53
C TYR A 36 5.55 5.67 12.74
N LYS A 37 5.61 4.50 13.38
CA LYS A 37 4.83 4.14 14.58
C LYS A 37 3.32 4.20 14.33
N LEU A 38 2.87 3.77 13.15
CA LEU A 38 1.44 3.50 12.93
C LEU A 38 0.97 2.32 13.78
N SER A 39 -0.33 2.28 14.04
CA SER A 39 -0.99 1.32 14.92
C SER A 39 -0.89 -0.12 14.39
N GLY A 40 -0.90 -0.30 13.06
CA GLY A 40 -0.69 -1.59 12.44
C GLY A 40 -0.70 -1.53 10.92
N ALA A 41 -0.23 -2.61 10.31
CA ALA A 41 -0.33 -2.85 8.88
C ALA A 41 -0.60 -4.34 8.64
N THR A 42 -1.48 -4.64 7.71
CA THR A 42 -1.75 -6.01 7.23
C THR A 42 -1.45 -6.07 5.75
N VAL A 43 -0.85 -7.16 5.29
CA VAL A 43 -0.57 -7.38 3.87
C VAL A 43 -1.34 -8.60 3.39
N SER A 44 -2.07 -8.44 2.29
CA SER A 44 -2.76 -9.51 1.59
C SER A 44 -2.23 -9.63 0.17
N LYS A 45 -2.10 -10.87 -0.32
CA LYS A 45 -1.71 -11.16 -1.69
C LYS A 45 -2.95 -11.46 -2.52
N GLY A 46 -3.19 -10.66 -3.55
CA GLY A 46 -4.28 -10.94 -4.49
C GLY A 46 -3.87 -11.94 -5.56
N VAL A 47 -4.86 -12.44 -6.28
CA VAL A 47 -4.65 -13.41 -7.37
C VAL A 47 -4.21 -12.70 -8.65
N MET A 48 -4.76 -11.53 -8.94
CA MET A 48 -4.60 -10.81 -10.20
C MET A 48 -4.98 -9.34 -10.04
N ASN A 49 -4.42 -8.46 -10.87
CA ASN A 49 -4.80 -7.05 -10.96
C ASN A 49 -4.76 -6.54 -12.41
N TYR A 50 -5.34 -5.36 -12.63
CA TYR A 50 -5.10 -4.52 -13.80
C TYR A 50 -4.86 -3.09 -13.31
N GLY A 51 -4.00 -2.30 -13.98
CA GLY A 51 -3.70 -0.96 -13.48
C GLY A 51 -2.61 -0.20 -14.24
N ALA A 52 -2.18 0.92 -13.67
CA ALA A 52 -1.30 1.89 -14.36
C ALA A 52 0.03 1.30 -14.88
N GLN A 53 0.52 0.22 -14.27
CA GLN A 53 1.77 -0.43 -14.68
C GLN A 53 1.59 -1.39 -15.87
N SER A 54 0.41 -2.00 -16.03
CA SER A 54 0.10 -2.87 -17.18
C SER A 54 0.08 -2.11 -18.51
N ILE A 55 0.00 -0.77 -18.46
CA ILE A 55 0.09 0.10 -19.63
C ILE A 55 1.51 0.14 -20.20
N LYS A 56 2.56 0.16 -19.37
CA LYS A 56 3.95 0.26 -19.85
C LYS A 56 4.47 -1.02 -20.49
N GLN A 57 3.93 -2.18 -20.08
CA GLN A 57 4.31 -3.50 -20.62
C GLN A 57 3.43 -3.94 -21.81
N SER A 58 2.43 -3.14 -22.19
CA SER A 58 1.45 -3.52 -23.24
C SER A 58 1.99 -3.34 -24.66
N ILE A 59 2.75 -4.32 -25.15
CA ILE A 59 2.85 -4.61 -26.60
C ILE A 59 1.70 -5.54 -27.06
N LYS A 60 0.88 -6.09 -26.15
CA LYS A 60 -0.25 -6.95 -26.53
C LYS A 60 -1.51 -6.62 -25.73
N VAL A 61 -2.59 -6.43 -26.47
CA VAL A 61 -3.85 -5.75 -26.12
C VAL A 61 -4.70 -6.48 -25.05
N PHE A 62 -4.24 -7.60 -24.49
CA PHE A 62 -5.03 -8.45 -23.58
C PHE A 62 -4.23 -9.15 -22.47
N GLU A 63 -2.97 -8.76 -22.21
CA GLU A 63 -2.20 -9.40 -21.14
C GLU A 63 -2.59 -8.81 -19.77
N LEU A 64 -3.22 -9.65 -18.94
CA LEU A 64 -3.36 -9.41 -17.51
C LEU A 64 -1.95 -9.34 -16.90
N SER A 65 -1.74 -8.47 -15.92
CA SER A 65 -0.44 -8.39 -15.23
C SER A 65 -0.15 -9.75 -14.58
N GLU A 66 0.93 -10.40 -15.00
CA GLU A 66 1.45 -11.60 -14.30
C GLU A 66 1.98 -11.23 -12.90
N ASP A 67 2.31 -9.95 -12.68
CA ASP A 67 2.67 -9.46 -11.36
C ASP A 67 1.44 -9.37 -10.46
N ARG A 68 1.44 -10.17 -9.38
CA ARG A 68 0.32 -10.28 -8.45
C ARG A 68 0.27 -9.05 -7.55
N PRO A 69 -0.93 -8.53 -7.24
CA PRO A 69 -1.05 -7.37 -6.37
C PRO A 69 -0.72 -7.73 -4.92
N MET A 70 0.09 -6.89 -4.28
CA MET A 70 0.27 -6.84 -2.84
C MET A 70 -0.56 -5.67 -2.30
N ILE A 71 -1.53 -6.00 -1.44
CA ILE A 71 -2.48 -5.06 -0.86
C ILE A 71 -2.07 -4.82 0.59
N ILE A 72 -1.61 -3.61 0.89
CA ILE A 72 -1.15 -3.18 2.22
C ILE A 72 -2.25 -2.32 2.82
N GLU A 73 -2.80 -2.74 3.95
CA GLU A 73 -3.85 -2.02 4.66
C GLU A 73 -3.32 -1.53 6.00
N LEU A 74 -3.44 -0.22 6.23
CA LEU A 74 -3.04 0.44 7.48
C LEU A 74 -4.26 1.11 8.09
N ILE A 75 -4.45 0.94 9.39
CA ILE A 75 -5.56 1.55 10.13
C ILE A 75 -4.98 2.44 11.22
N ASP A 76 -5.31 3.72 11.19
CA ASP A 76 -4.86 4.72 12.15
C ASP A 76 -5.74 5.98 12.03
N TYR A 77 -5.41 7.03 12.79
CA TYR A 77 -6.06 8.33 12.65
C TYR A 77 -5.84 8.92 11.24
N PRO A 78 -6.86 9.56 10.64
CA PRO A 78 -6.80 10.03 9.25
C PRO A 78 -5.61 10.94 8.94
N GLU A 79 -5.26 11.85 9.85
CA GLU A 79 -4.13 12.76 9.70
C GLU A 79 -2.79 12.01 9.59
N ARG A 80 -2.59 11.00 10.43
CA ARG A 80 -1.37 10.18 10.42
C ARG A 80 -1.26 9.34 9.14
N LEU A 81 -2.39 8.85 8.66
CA LEU A 81 -2.44 8.10 7.40
C LEU A 81 -2.16 8.99 6.19
N ARG A 82 -2.63 10.25 6.17
CA ARG A 82 -2.33 11.21 5.09
C ARG A 82 -0.85 11.59 5.07
N ASP A 83 -0.25 11.81 6.24
CA ASP A 83 1.20 12.06 6.34
C ASP A 83 1.99 10.84 5.85
N PHE A 84 1.60 9.64 6.27
CA PHE A 84 2.24 8.41 5.83
C PHE A 84 2.03 8.13 4.33
N ALA A 85 0.89 8.51 3.75
CA ALA A 85 0.61 8.35 2.33
C ALA A 85 1.66 9.08 1.47
N SER A 86 2.12 10.25 1.92
CA SER A 86 3.21 11.00 1.24
C SER A 86 4.54 10.24 1.27
N ILE A 87 4.80 9.47 2.33
CA ILE A 87 6.01 8.61 2.44
C ILE A 87 5.87 7.40 1.51
N ALA A 88 4.72 6.74 1.52
CA ALA A 88 4.43 5.61 0.65
C ALA A 88 4.54 6.00 -0.83
N GLN A 89 3.98 7.15 -1.21
CA GLN A 89 4.09 7.69 -2.57
C GLN A 89 5.55 7.83 -3.00
N LYS A 90 6.41 8.43 -2.17
CA LYS A 90 7.84 8.58 -2.47
C LYS A 90 8.55 7.23 -2.64
N LEU A 91 8.15 6.20 -1.90
CA LEU A 91 8.72 4.85 -2.07
C LEU A 91 8.30 4.23 -3.40
N ILE A 92 7.04 4.39 -3.80
CA ILE A 92 6.53 3.93 -5.10
C ILE A 92 7.26 4.65 -6.24
N GLU A 93 7.38 5.97 -6.17
CA GLU A 93 8.11 6.78 -7.16
C GLU A 93 9.58 6.35 -7.28
N LYS A 94 10.25 6.08 -6.16
CA LYS A 94 11.65 5.60 -6.13
C LYS A 94 11.84 4.19 -6.67
N ALA A 95 10.82 3.35 -6.58
CA ALA A 95 10.81 2.02 -7.19
C ALA A 95 10.55 2.07 -8.70
N GLU A 96 10.26 3.26 -9.25
CA GLU A 96 9.75 3.44 -10.62
C GLU A 96 8.50 2.59 -10.90
N ALA A 97 7.76 2.27 -9.84
CA ALA A 97 6.64 1.34 -9.85
C ALA A 97 5.31 2.08 -10.08
N GLY A 98 4.32 1.31 -10.54
CA GLY A 98 2.93 1.72 -10.47
C GLY A 98 2.36 1.49 -9.07
N GLY A 99 1.28 2.17 -8.73
CA GLY A 99 0.57 1.88 -7.50
C GLY A 99 -0.67 2.72 -7.32
N ILE A 100 -1.55 2.28 -6.43
CA ILE A 100 -2.76 3.02 -6.05
C ILE A 100 -2.76 3.17 -4.54
N ILE A 101 -3.03 4.40 -4.07
CA ILE A 101 -3.21 4.71 -2.65
C ILE A 101 -4.62 5.26 -2.47
N THR A 102 -5.42 4.63 -1.62
CA THR A 102 -6.79 5.07 -1.28
C THR A 102 -6.96 5.20 0.22
N ILE A 103 -7.85 6.07 0.65
CA ILE A 103 -8.24 6.23 2.07
C ILE A 103 -9.76 6.14 2.21
N GLU A 104 -10.23 5.43 3.23
CA GLU A 104 -11.65 5.28 3.57
C GLU A 104 -11.87 5.45 5.08
N ASP A 105 -12.97 6.11 5.47
CA ASP A 105 -13.32 6.30 6.88
C ASP A 105 -13.88 5.00 7.48
N LEU A 106 -13.58 4.75 8.76
CA LEU A 106 -14.11 3.60 9.51
C LEU A 106 -14.21 3.88 11.01
N GLU A 107 -14.81 2.94 11.74
CA GLU A 107 -14.85 2.93 13.20
C GLU A 107 -14.06 1.75 13.76
N VAL A 108 -13.18 2.00 14.72
CA VAL A 108 -12.41 0.99 15.44
C VAL A 108 -13.15 0.62 16.71
N ILE A 109 -13.64 -0.62 16.76
CA ILE A 109 -14.38 -1.19 17.91
C ILE A 109 -13.43 -1.65 19.02
N TYR A 110 -12.27 -2.19 18.66
CA TYR A 110 -11.28 -2.70 19.61
C TYR A 110 -9.85 -2.58 19.05
N TYR A 111 -8.93 -2.19 19.92
CA TYR A 111 -7.50 -2.13 19.67
C TYR A 111 -6.76 -2.42 20.99
N GLY A 112 -5.89 -3.42 20.99
CA GLY A 112 -5.22 -3.93 22.20
C GLY A 112 -3.88 -4.57 21.90
#